data_AF-A0A7C3EVE3-F1
#
_entry.id   AF-A0A7C3EVE3-F1
#
_cell.length_a   1.000
_cell.length_b   1.000
_cell.length_c   1.000
_cell.angle_alpha   90.00
_cell.angle_beta   90.00
_cell.angle_gamma   90.00
#
_symmetry.space_group_name_H-M   'P 1'
#
loop_
_entity.id
_entity.type
_entity.pdbx_description
1 polymer ?
#
loop_
_entity_poly.entity_id
_entity_poly.type
_entity_poly.pdbx_seq_one_letter_code
_entity_poly.pdbx_strand_id
1 'polypeptide(L)'
;MCPAGRGRSTSAGRLSSESAPRSSAEAWAEGNPPPRTFDEGKAREAQRRIARMVRLSSEPLEVRTVCGIDVSYRGSAGVGAAVTLSFPDLEPVEERVVFGRARVPYVPTFLAFREMGFYHALFSRLDVKPSVFLIDGHGICHPEFAGAASHFGVTFGVPSIGIAKGLPRMAGISRQGGDVLIRGRAVAREVRREGGSARPLYVSPGHLVDLEGAVAIVEKSFKGHRSPEPLFLADRISREAVSRGG
;
A
#
# COMPACT_ATOMS: atom_id res chain seq x y z
N MET A 1 -67.29 26.82 45.06
CA MET A 1 -67.52 27.98 44.16
C MET A 1 -66.59 27.83 42.96
N CYS A 2 -67.17 27.61 41.77
CA CYS A 2 -66.49 27.88 40.50
C CYS A 2 -66.27 29.41 40.37
N PRO A 3 -65.32 29.88 39.53
CA PRO A 3 -65.63 30.01 38.11
C PRO A 3 -64.51 29.62 37.14
N ALA A 4 -64.97 29.35 35.92
CA ALA A 4 -64.22 29.03 34.73
C ALA A 4 -63.61 30.28 34.06
N GLY A 5 -62.50 30.09 33.34
CA GLY A 5 -61.96 31.05 32.38
C GLY A 5 -61.13 30.31 31.33
N ARG A 6 -61.59 30.35 30.08
CA ARG A 6 -61.12 29.55 28.93
C ARG A 6 -59.87 30.18 28.29
N GLY A 7 -59.01 29.33 27.72
CA GLY A 7 -58.00 29.76 26.76
C GLY A 7 -57.35 28.55 26.09
N ARG A 8 -57.83 28.20 24.89
CA ARG A 8 -57.20 27.20 24.02
C ARG A 8 -55.92 27.79 23.43
N SER A 9 -54.83 27.04 23.48
CA SER A 9 -53.77 27.10 22.46
C SER A 9 -53.05 25.76 22.45
N THR A 10 -53.39 24.94 21.46
CA THR A 10 -52.65 23.75 21.08
C THR A 10 -51.41 24.18 20.32
N SER A 11 -50.27 24.32 21.00
CA SER A 11 -48.98 24.28 20.34
C SER A 11 -48.56 22.81 20.24
N ALA A 12 -48.85 22.21 19.09
CA ALA A 12 -48.15 21.03 18.63
C ALA A 12 -46.66 21.39 18.56
N GLY A 13 -45.90 21.03 19.60
CA GLY A 13 -44.45 21.05 19.56
C GLY A 13 -44.01 20.12 18.45
N ARG A 14 -43.62 20.70 17.31
CA ARG A 14 -42.84 19.98 16.31
C ARG A 14 -41.64 19.42 17.05
N LEU A 15 -41.59 18.09 17.14
CA LEU A 15 -40.36 17.39 17.39
C LEU A 15 -39.40 17.85 16.30
N SER A 16 -38.51 18.77 16.67
CA SER A 16 -37.34 19.10 15.89
C SER A 16 -36.67 17.77 15.62
N SER A 17 -36.74 17.31 14.38
CA SER A 17 -35.97 16.19 13.89
C SER A 17 -34.50 16.56 14.06
N GLU A 18 -33.92 16.19 15.20
CA GLU A 18 -32.47 16.13 15.36
C GLU A 18 -32.00 15.17 14.27
N SER A 19 -31.48 15.78 13.21
CA SER A 19 -30.87 15.12 12.09
C SER A 19 -29.85 14.12 12.62
N ALA A 20 -30.02 12.85 12.24
CA ALA A 20 -29.03 11.81 12.41
C ALA A 20 -27.63 12.36 12.06
N PRO A 21 -26.57 11.98 12.79
CA PRO A 21 -25.23 12.45 12.51
C PRO A 21 -24.92 12.17 11.04
N ARG A 22 -24.61 13.24 10.29
CA ARG A 22 -24.17 13.16 8.90
C ARG A 22 -23.13 12.07 8.80
N SER A 23 -23.29 11.19 7.82
CA SER A 23 -22.42 10.04 7.68
C SER A 23 -20.96 10.52 7.67
N SER A 24 -20.08 9.75 8.30
CA SER A 24 -18.64 10.01 8.32
C SER A 24 -18.00 10.07 6.93
N ALA A 25 -18.76 9.93 5.84
CA ALA A 25 -18.35 10.13 4.45
C ALA A 25 -18.59 11.57 3.96
N GLU A 26 -19.65 12.25 4.41
CA GLU A 26 -20.06 13.57 3.89
C GLU A 26 -19.19 14.71 4.44
N ALA A 27 -18.63 14.57 5.64
CA ALA A 27 -17.72 15.55 6.22
C ALA A 27 -16.38 15.70 5.46
N TRP A 28 -16.03 14.76 4.56
CA TRP A 28 -14.76 14.76 3.82
C TRP A 28 -14.87 15.33 2.40
N ALA A 29 -16.09 15.64 1.95
CA ALA A 29 -16.35 16.12 0.59
C ALA A 29 -16.03 17.62 0.40
N GLU A 30 -16.07 18.43 1.46
CA GLU A 30 -16.06 19.91 1.35
C GLU A 30 -14.71 20.60 1.66
N GLY A 31 -13.58 19.89 1.61
CA GLY A 31 -12.23 20.48 1.69
C GLY A 31 -11.49 20.50 0.34
N ASN A 32 -11.43 21.68 -0.30
CA ASN A 32 -10.79 22.05 -1.59
C ASN A 32 -9.64 21.17 -2.19
N PRO A 33 -9.56 20.98 -3.54
CA PRO A 33 -8.47 20.28 -4.24
C PRO A 33 -7.33 21.24 -4.70
N PRO A 34 -6.24 20.76 -5.35
CA PRO A 34 -5.15 19.86 -4.93
C PRO A 34 -3.95 20.64 -4.31
N PRO A 35 -2.87 19.98 -3.81
CA PRO A 35 -1.72 20.67 -3.22
C PRO A 35 -0.74 21.22 -4.27
N ARG A 36 0.18 22.09 -3.80
CA ARG A 36 1.33 22.69 -4.51
C ARG A 36 1.93 21.73 -5.56
N THR A 37 2.25 22.25 -6.75
CA THR A 37 2.88 21.54 -7.87
C THR A 37 3.85 20.46 -7.39
N PHE A 38 3.61 19.20 -7.79
CA PHE A 38 4.54 18.11 -7.50
C PHE A 38 5.86 18.41 -8.21
N ASP A 39 6.89 18.71 -7.42
CA ASP A 39 8.21 19.05 -7.90
C ASP A 39 9.01 17.76 -8.12
N GLU A 40 9.02 17.27 -9.36
CA GLU A 40 9.74 16.05 -9.75
C GLU A 40 11.25 16.14 -9.46
N GLY A 41 11.82 17.35 -9.52
CA GLY A 41 13.24 17.58 -9.21
C GLY A 41 13.53 17.28 -7.75
N LYS A 42 12.75 17.86 -6.84
CA LYS A 42 12.85 17.58 -5.40
C LYS A 42 12.51 16.13 -5.06
N ALA A 43 11.49 15.56 -5.70
CA ALA A 43 11.11 14.17 -5.47
C ALA A 43 12.23 13.22 -5.91
N ARG A 44 12.90 13.49 -7.04
CA ARG A 44 14.04 12.71 -7.52
C ARG A 44 15.25 12.85 -6.60
N GLU A 45 15.49 14.04 -6.06
CA GLU A 45 16.53 14.24 -5.05
C GLU A 45 16.25 13.40 -3.79
N ALA A 46 15.00 13.41 -3.31
CA ALA A 46 14.58 12.57 -2.19
C ALA A 46 14.77 11.07 -2.49
N GLN A 47 14.43 10.60 -3.71
CA GLN A 47 14.69 9.21 -4.12
C GLN A 47 16.18 8.86 -4.06
N ARG A 48 17.07 9.75 -4.53
CA ARG A 48 18.52 9.53 -4.45
C ARG A 48 19.02 9.47 -3.01
N ARG A 49 18.43 10.26 -2.11
CA ARG A 49 18.72 10.18 -0.67
C ARG A 49 18.29 8.83 -0.10
N ILE A 50 17.06 8.38 -0.38
CA ILE A 50 16.54 7.07 0.01
C ILE A 50 17.42 5.94 -0.54
N ALA A 51 17.81 6.00 -1.82
CA ALA A 51 18.65 4.99 -2.47
C ALA A 51 19.98 4.77 -1.73
N ARG A 52 20.59 5.83 -1.19
CA ARG A 52 21.82 5.75 -0.38
C ARG A 52 21.59 5.14 1.00
N MET A 53 20.37 5.15 1.50
CA MET A 53 19.99 4.57 2.79
C MET A 53 19.53 3.11 2.67
N VAL A 54 19.22 2.64 1.46
CA VAL A 54 18.89 1.23 1.22
C VAL A 54 20.08 0.36 1.59
N ARG A 55 19.88 -0.47 2.61
CA ARG A 55 20.74 -1.59 2.98
C ARG A 55 20.10 -2.88 2.50
N LEU A 56 20.85 -3.73 1.82
CA LEU A 56 20.45 -5.10 1.50
C LEU A 56 21.29 -6.01 2.40
N SER A 57 20.63 -6.94 3.08
CA SER A 57 21.29 -7.89 3.98
C SER A 57 21.13 -9.29 3.43
N SER A 58 22.23 -10.04 3.37
CA SER A 58 22.23 -11.47 3.10
C SER A 58 22.12 -12.30 4.38
N GLU A 59 22.02 -11.65 5.54
CA GLU A 59 21.74 -12.34 6.79
C GLU A 59 20.32 -12.92 6.75
N PRO A 60 20.12 -14.21 7.10
CA PRO A 60 18.80 -14.81 7.09
C PRO A 60 17.83 -14.05 7.98
N LEU A 61 16.72 -13.61 7.40
CA LEU A 61 15.63 -12.99 8.13
C LEU A 61 14.81 -14.07 8.84
N GLU A 62 14.62 -13.95 10.15
CA GLU A 62 13.67 -14.82 10.86
C GLU A 62 12.24 -14.36 10.58
N VAL A 63 11.62 -14.97 9.56
CA VAL A 63 10.26 -14.59 9.11
C VAL A 63 9.21 -15.42 9.84
N ARG A 64 8.49 -14.77 10.76
CA ARG A 64 7.32 -15.36 11.45
C ARG A 64 5.99 -14.83 10.89
N THR A 65 6.01 -13.62 10.33
CA THR A 65 4.85 -12.99 9.72
C THR A 65 5.23 -12.18 8.48
N VAL A 66 4.34 -12.16 7.49
CA VAL A 66 4.46 -11.40 6.25
C VAL A 66 3.27 -10.47 6.10
N CYS A 67 3.49 -9.19 5.78
CA CYS A 67 2.40 -8.22 5.60
C CYS A 67 2.34 -7.70 4.17
N GLY A 68 1.23 -7.91 3.48
CA GLY A 68 0.96 -7.31 2.18
C GLY A 68 0.30 -5.94 2.34
N ILE A 69 0.78 -4.94 1.60
CA ILE A 69 0.16 -3.61 1.54
C ILE A 69 -0.18 -3.27 0.09
N ASP A 70 -1.42 -2.86 -0.14
CA ASP A 70 -1.91 -2.37 -1.43
C ASP A 70 -2.81 -1.13 -1.27
N VAL A 71 -2.88 -0.29 -2.30
CA VAL A 71 -3.74 0.90 -2.33
C VAL A 71 -4.54 0.95 -3.63
N SER A 72 -5.85 0.91 -3.52
CA SER A 72 -6.78 1.08 -4.64
C SER A 72 -7.33 2.50 -4.72
N TYR A 73 -7.64 2.97 -5.94
CA TYR A 73 -8.09 4.34 -6.19
C TYR A 73 -9.35 4.42 -7.06
N ARG A 74 -10.22 5.40 -6.77
CA ARG A 74 -11.25 5.94 -7.66
C ARG A 74 -11.04 7.45 -7.80
N GLY A 75 -10.35 7.85 -8.87
CA GLY A 75 -9.87 9.23 -9.04
C GLY A 75 -8.81 9.61 -8.01
N SER A 76 -9.11 10.59 -7.15
CA SER A 76 -8.22 10.98 -6.04
C SER A 76 -8.55 10.27 -4.73
N ALA A 77 -9.75 9.69 -4.58
CA ALA A 77 -10.10 8.88 -3.42
C ALA A 77 -9.33 7.56 -3.48
N GLY A 78 -8.75 7.15 -2.35
CA GLY A 78 -8.01 5.92 -2.24
C GLY A 78 -8.35 5.15 -0.96
N VAL A 79 -8.16 3.84 -1.02
CA VAL A 79 -8.27 2.93 0.12
C VAL A 79 -7.01 2.10 0.17
N GLY A 80 -6.27 2.21 1.29
CA GLY A 80 -5.14 1.35 1.58
C GLY A 80 -5.57 0.18 2.46
N ALA A 81 -5.06 -1.01 2.18
CA ALA A 81 -5.23 -2.18 3.01
C ALA A 81 -3.87 -2.79 3.36
N ALA A 82 -3.75 -3.29 4.59
CA ALA A 82 -2.63 -4.08 5.07
C ALA A 82 -3.16 -5.40 5.63
N VAL A 83 -2.58 -6.51 5.19
CA VAL A 83 -2.95 -7.86 5.63
C VAL A 83 -1.70 -8.60 6.08
N THR A 84 -1.63 -8.90 7.37
CA THR A 84 -0.56 -9.68 8.00
C THR A 84 -0.99 -11.14 8.12
N LEU A 85 -0.16 -12.04 7.61
CA LEU A 85 -0.33 -13.48 7.74
C LEU A 85 0.83 -14.11 8.54
N SER A 86 0.59 -15.26 9.15
CA SER A 86 1.65 -16.13 9.66
C SER A 86 2.51 -16.64 8.50
N PHE A 87 3.76 -17.01 8.81
CA PHE A 87 4.68 -17.58 7.82
C PHE A 87 5.36 -18.83 8.41
N PRO A 88 5.44 -19.94 7.66
CA PRO A 88 5.06 -20.09 6.25
C PRO A 88 3.59 -20.49 6.00
N ASP A 89 2.76 -20.65 7.03
CA ASP A 89 1.42 -21.23 6.88
C ASP A 89 0.40 -20.32 6.17
N LEU A 90 0.66 -19.01 6.12
CA LEU A 90 -0.19 -17.99 5.48
C LEU A 90 -1.62 -17.94 6.08
N GLU A 91 -1.71 -18.06 7.40
CA GLU A 91 -2.97 -17.92 8.13
C GLU A 91 -3.16 -16.46 8.59
N PRO A 92 -4.38 -15.89 8.52
CA PRO A 92 -4.62 -14.50 8.89
C PRO A 92 -4.25 -14.19 10.34
N VAL A 93 -3.50 -13.11 10.53
CA VAL A 93 -3.11 -12.60 11.86
C VAL A 93 -3.76 -11.24 12.11
N GLU A 94 -3.68 -10.33 11.15
CA GLU A 94 -4.19 -8.97 11.32
C GLU A 94 -4.58 -8.36 9.97
N GLU A 95 -5.64 -7.55 9.97
CA GLU A 95 -6.04 -6.72 8.83
C GLU A 95 -6.25 -5.27 9.28
N ARG A 96 -5.84 -4.31 8.44
CA ARG A 96 -6.12 -2.88 8.61
C ARG A 96 -6.52 -2.25 7.28
N VAL A 97 -7.48 -1.33 7.36
CA VAL A 97 -7.95 -0.55 6.22
C VAL A 97 -7.92 0.94 6.56
N VAL A 98 -7.47 1.77 5.63
CA VAL A 98 -7.47 3.23 5.76
C VAL A 98 -8.06 3.87 4.52
N PHE A 99 -8.92 4.86 4.71
CA PHE A 99 -9.49 5.68 3.65
C PHE A 99 -8.75 7.00 3.58
N GLY A 100 -8.57 7.55 2.38
CA GLY A 100 -7.88 8.81 2.20
C GLY A 100 -7.98 9.36 0.79
N ARG A 101 -7.25 10.43 0.53
CA ARG A 101 -7.12 11.03 -0.80
C ARG A 101 -5.65 11.13 -1.18
N ALA A 102 -5.31 10.71 -2.39
CA ALA A 102 -3.99 10.94 -2.96
C ALA A 102 -3.76 12.44 -3.13
N ARG A 103 -2.69 12.93 -2.48
CA ARG A 103 -2.23 14.32 -2.63
C ARG A 103 -1.35 14.53 -3.85
N VAL A 104 -0.75 13.46 -4.36
CA VAL A 104 0.12 13.48 -5.54
C VAL A 104 -0.55 12.71 -6.68
N PRO A 105 -0.59 13.24 -7.92
CA PRO A 105 -1.10 12.47 -9.07
C PRO A 105 -0.24 11.22 -9.31
N TYR A 106 -0.76 10.28 -10.10
CA TYR A 106 0.08 9.17 -10.55
C TYR A 106 1.10 9.69 -11.57
N VAL A 107 2.35 9.79 -11.13
CA VAL A 107 3.49 10.09 -12.00
C VAL A 107 4.36 8.83 -12.05
N PRO A 108 4.64 8.26 -13.24
CA PRO A 108 5.52 7.11 -13.37
C PRO A 108 6.84 7.32 -12.61
N THR A 109 7.36 6.29 -11.96
CA THR A 109 8.57 6.34 -11.10
C THR A 109 8.41 7.10 -9.78
N PHE A 110 7.25 7.69 -9.47
CA PHE A 110 7.02 8.42 -8.22
C PHE A 110 5.84 7.87 -7.39
N LEU A 111 5.44 6.61 -7.63
CA LEU A 111 4.33 5.95 -6.93
C LEU A 111 4.41 6.09 -5.40
N ALA A 112 5.62 5.93 -4.85
CA ALA A 112 5.86 6.05 -3.41
C ALA A 112 5.35 7.37 -2.81
N PHE A 113 5.48 8.49 -3.52
CA PHE A 113 5.03 9.81 -3.03
C PHE A 113 3.50 9.94 -3.03
N ARG A 114 2.83 9.21 -3.92
CA ARG A 114 1.37 9.11 -3.95
C ARG A 114 0.85 8.27 -2.80
N GLU A 115 1.55 7.19 -2.45
CA GLU A 115 1.06 6.18 -1.52
C GLU A 115 1.58 6.29 -0.08
N MET A 116 2.67 7.04 0.16
CA MET A 116 3.29 7.10 1.49
C MET A 116 2.34 7.56 2.61
N GLY A 117 1.36 8.41 2.30
CA GLY A 117 0.33 8.79 3.27
C GLY A 117 -0.55 7.61 3.72
N PHE A 118 -0.89 6.71 2.80
CA PHE A 118 -1.62 5.48 3.11
C PHE A 118 -0.74 4.49 3.87
N TYR A 119 0.52 4.33 3.42
CA TYR A 119 1.49 3.46 4.08
C TYR A 119 1.73 3.85 5.53
N HIS A 120 1.95 5.14 5.81
CA HIS A 120 2.13 5.65 7.18
C HIS A 120 0.90 5.40 8.04
N ALA A 121 -0.30 5.65 7.51
CA ALA A 121 -1.54 5.44 8.24
C ALA A 121 -1.80 3.95 8.56
N LEU A 122 -1.47 3.04 7.63
CA LEU A 122 -1.54 1.60 7.86
C LEU A 122 -0.50 1.14 8.87
N PHE A 123 0.77 1.50 8.66
CA PHE A 123 1.89 1.12 9.53
C PHE A 123 1.64 1.56 10.98
N SER A 124 1.10 2.76 11.19
CA SER A 124 0.80 3.28 12.53
C SER A 124 -0.38 2.59 13.22
N ARG A 125 -1.18 1.81 12.49
CA ARG A 125 -2.38 1.13 13.00
C ARG A 125 -2.18 -0.38 13.18
N LEU A 126 -1.08 -0.94 12.69
CA LEU A 126 -0.76 -2.35 12.92
C LEU A 126 -0.37 -2.55 14.38
N ASP A 127 -1.03 -3.49 15.05
CA ASP A 127 -0.68 -3.92 16.40
C ASP A 127 0.51 -4.89 16.35
N VAL A 128 0.56 -5.72 15.31
CA VAL A 128 1.66 -6.64 15.05
C VAL A 128 2.80 -5.89 14.39
N LYS A 129 4.04 -6.35 14.64
CA LYS A 129 5.22 -5.93 13.89
C LYS A 129 5.60 -7.04 12.90
N PRO A 130 5.15 -6.96 11.64
CA PRO A 130 5.52 -7.93 10.61
C PRO A 130 7.02 -8.10 10.47
N SER A 131 7.49 -9.33 10.26
CA SER A 131 8.91 -9.59 9.98
C SER A 131 9.35 -8.96 8.65
N VAL A 132 8.45 -8.91 7.66
CA VAL A 132 8.71 -8.33 6.34
C VAL A 132 7.41 -7.83 5.68
N PHE A 133 7.55 -6.75 4.91
CA PHE A 133 6.45 -6.15 4.16
C PHE A 133 6.56 -6.43 2.66
N LEU A 134 5.47 -6.87 2.04
CA LEU A 134 5.31 -7.02 0.60
C LEU A 134 4.50 -5.83 0.08
N ILE A 135 5.07 -5.08 -0.86
CA ILE A 135 4.46 -3.86 -1.42
C ILE A 135 4.16 -4.09 -2.92
N ASP A 136 2.93 -3.77 -3.39
CA ASP A 136 2.63 -3.76 -4.83
C ASP A 136 3.38 -2.59 -5.51
N GLY A 137 4.49 -2.91 -6.16
CA GLY A 137 5.42 -1.93 -6.70
C GLY A 137 6.86 -2.44 -6.67
N HIS A 138 7.81 -1.63 -7.13
CA HIS A 138 9.22 -2.00 -7.13
C HIS A 138 9.93 -1.59 -5.84
N GLY A 139 10.99 -2.32 -5.50
CA GLY A 139 12.06 -1.90 -4.59
C GLY A 139 13.21 -1.25 -5.37
N ILE A 140 14.40 -1.84 -5.33
CA ILE A 140 15.59 -1.34 -6.04
C ILE A 140 15.50 -1.46 -7.57
N CYS A 141 14.53 -2.20 -8.10
CA CYS A 141 14.25 -2.26 -9.54
C CYS A 141 13.56 -0.96 -10.01
N HIS A 142 14.31 0.12 -10.00
CA HIS A 142 13.83 1.48 -10.19
C HIS A 142 14.94 2.35 -10.80
N PRO A 143 14.64 3.38 -11.63
CA PRO A 143 15.67 4.22 -12.24
C PRO A 143 16.66 4.85 -11.25
N GLU A 144 16.16 5.25 -10.09
CA GLU A 144 16.96 5.81 -8.99
C GLU A 144 17.29 4.78 -7.89
N PHE A 145 17.04 3.47 -8.12
CA PHE A 145 17.17 2.39 -7.12
C PHE A 145 16.36 2.59 -5.83
N ALA A 146 15.28 3.39 -5.90
CA ALA A 146 14.40 3.72 -4.78
C ALA A 146 12.92 3.71 -5.20
N GLY A 147 12.39 2.51 -5.46
CA GLY A 147 10.96 2.30 -5.69
C GLY A 147 10.11 2.38 -4.42
N ALA A 148 8.81 2.13 -4.53
CA ALA A 148 7.86 2.17 -3.43
C ALA A 148 8.26 1.30 -2.23
N ALA A 149 8.70 0.05 -2.47
CA ALA A 149 9.11 -0.84 -1.39
C ALA A 149 10.39 -0.36 -0.69
N SER A 150 11.36 0.17 -1.44
CA SER A 150 12.59 0.73 -0.85
C SER A 150 12.30 1.99 -0.05
N HIS A 151 11.45 2.87 -0.56
CA HIS A 151 11.04 4.08 0.15
C HIS A 151 10.29 3.74 1.43
N PHE A 152 9.34 2.80 1.37
CA PHE A 152 8.64 2.28 2.55
C PHE A 152 9.64 1.72 3.58
N GLY A 153 10.48 0.78 3.17
CA GLY A 153 11.40 0.09 4.08
C GLY A 153 12.37 1.04 4.76
N VAL A 154 12.97 1.98 4.01
CA VAL A 154 13.87 3.00 4.57
C VAL A 154 13.13 3.95 5.51
N THR A 155 11.91 4.37 5.17
CA THR A 155 11.13 5.31 5.98
C THR A 155 10.77 4.72 7.35
N PHE A 156 10.37 3.45 7.38
CA PHE A 156 9.92 2.78 8.61
C PHE A 156 11.02 1.94 9.28
N GLY A 157 12.20 1.81 8.66
CA GLY A 157 13.31 1.01 9.19
C GLY A 157 13.00 -0.48 9.26
N VAL A 158 12.25 -1.01 8.28
CA VAL A 158 11.76 -2.41 8.28
C VAL A 158 12.13 -3.15 7.00
N PRO A 159 12.21 -4.49 7.05
CA PRO A 159 12.39 -5.31 5.86
C PRO A 159 11.22 -5.15 4.88
N SER A 160 11.54 -4.93 3.61
CA SER A 160 10.52 -4.73 2.58
C SER A 160 10.92 -5.34 1.24
N ILE A 161 9.92 -5.80 0.50
CA ILE A 161 10.06 -6.45 -0.81
C ILE A 161 9.02 -5.82 -1.74
N GLY A 162 9.47 -5.40 -2.93
CA GLY A 162 8.60 -4.92 -3.99
C GLY A 162 8.22 -6.04 -4.95
N ILE A 163 6.92 -6.18 -5.21
CA ILE A 163 6.37 -7.16 -6.13
C ILE A 163 5.59 -6.43 -7.22
N ALA A 164 6.09 -6.45 -8.46
CA ALA A 164 5.50 -5.73 -9.56
C ALA A 164 4.98 -6.67 -10.66
N LYS A 165 3.92 -6.22 -11.36
CA LYS A 165 3.28 -6.95 -12.47
C LYS A 165 3.98 -6.72 -13.82
N GLY A 166 4.93 -5.79 -13.88
CA GLY A 166 5.68 -5.38 -15.07
C GLY A 166 7.03 -4.76 -14.68
N LEU A 167 7.88 -4.48 -15.67
CA LEU A 167 9.15 -3.78 -15.49
C LEU A 167 8.98 -2.26 -15.58
N PRO A 168 9.87 -1.46 -14.95
CA PRO A 168 9.84 -0.02 -15.12
C PRO A 168 10.19 0.33 -16.58
N ARG A 169 9.51 1.34 -17.13
CA ARG A 169 9.77 1.82 -18.50
C ARG A 169 11.02 2.70 -18.51
N MET A 170 12.19 2.09 -18.73
CA MET A 170 13.46 2.80 -18.85
C MET A 170 14.47 2.05 -19.73
N ALA A 171 15.47 2.77 -20.23
CA ALA A 171 16.60 2.19 -20.94
C ALA A 171 17.57 1.48 -19.98
N GLY A 172 18.38 0.57 -20.51
CA GLY A 172 19.44 -0.11 -19.74
C GLY A 172 18.97 -1.23 -18.82
N ILE A 173 17.73 -1.71 -19.01
CA ILE A 173 17.26 -2.97 -18.44
C ILE A 173 17.72 -4.11 -19.36
N SER A 174 18.39 -5.10 -18.79
CA SER A 174 18.67 -6.37 -19.44
C SER A 174 18.18 -7.54 -18.58
N ARG A 175 18.20 -8.74 -19.15
CA ARG A 175 17.75 -9.96 -18.48
C ARG A 175 18.77 -11.07 -18.66
N GLN A 176 19.07 -11.80 -17.59
CA GLN A 176 20.00 -12.91 -17.61
C GLN A 176 19.53 -13.97 -16.61
N GLY A 177 19.24 -15.20 -17.07
CA GLY A 177 18.86 -16.29 -16.17
C GLY A 177 17.62 -16.04 -15.29
N GLY A 178 16.67 -15.21 -15.76
CA GLY A 178 15.50 -14.80 -14.96
C GLY A 178 15.73 -13.56 -14.09
N ASP A 179 16.98 -13.13 -13.91
CA ASP A 179 17.29 -11.87 -13.25
C ASP A 179 17.08 -10.68 -14.19
N VAL A 180 16.66 -9.59 -13.58
CA VAL A 180 16.53 -8.27 -14.20
C VAL A 180 17.71 -7.44 -13.73
N LEU A 181 18.46 -6.91 -14.68
CA LEU A 181 19.66 -6.14 -14.41
C LEU A 181 19.43 -4.67 -14.78
N ILE A 182 19.89 -3.76 -13.92
CA ILE A 182 20.01 -2.33 -14.20
C ILE A 182 21.46 -1.95 -13.98
N ARG A 183 22.13 -1.41 -15.01
CA ARG A 183 23.56 -1.05 -14.96
C ARG A 183 24.46 -2.23 -14.54
N GLY A 184 24.14 -3.43 -15.02
CA GLY A 184 24.90 -4.66 -14.72
C GLY A 184 24.64 -5.27 -13.34
N ARG A 185 23.80 -4.65 -12.49
CA ARG A 185 23.43 -5.17 -11.17
C ARG A 185 22.09 -5.89 -11.25
N ALA A 186 22.00 -7.11 -10.71
CA ALA A 186 20.74 -7.78 -10.48
C ALA A 186 19.89 -7.02 -9.45
N VAL A 187 18.70 -6.56 -9.86
CA VAL A 187 17.81 -5.72 -9.05
C VAL A 187 16.44 -6.35 -8.82
N ALA A 188 16.07 -7.34 -9.63
CA ALA A 188 14.87 -8.12 -9.46
C ALA A 188 15.06 -9.51 -10.06
N ARG A 189 14.16 -10.43 -9.70
CA ARG A 189 14.05 -11.75 -10.31
C ARG A 189 12.62 -11.97 -10.78
N GLU A 190 12.48 -12.64 -11.91
CA GLU A 190 11.19 -13.14 -12.36
C GLU A 190 10.76 -14.32 -11.48
N VAL A 191 9.59 -14.19 -10.87
CA VAL A 191 9.00 -15.25 -10.06
C VAL A 191 7.64 -15.61 -10.63
N ARG A 192 7.36 -16.91 -10.68
CA ARG A 192 6.07 -17.47 -11.10
C ARG A 192 5.63 -18.46 -10.05
N ARG A 193 4.34 -18.45 -9.73
CA ARG A 193 3.73 -19.57 -9.02
C ARG A 193 3.81 -20.81 -9.91
N GLU A 194 4.19 -21.94 -9.34
CA GLU A 194 4.13 -23.23 -10.02
C GLU A 194 2.70 -23.53 -10.51
N GLY A 195 2.57 -24.01 -11.76
CA GLY A 195 1.27 -24.20 -12.41
C GLY A 195 0.41 -22.94 -12.54
N GLY A 196 1.00 -21.75 -12.34
CA GLY A 196 0.32 -20.46 -12.37
C GLY A 196 0.35 -19.78 -13.75
N SER A 197 0.02 -18.50 -13.77
CA SER A 197 0.04 -17.67 -14.98
C SER A 197 1.42 -17.65 -15.65
N ALA A 198 1.45 -17.69 -16.99
CA ALA A 198 2.69 -17.51 -17.77
C ALA A 198 3.34 -16.12 -17.55
N ARG A 199 2.56 -15.12 -17.13
CA ARG A 199 3.04 -13.75 -16.90
C ARG A 199 3.73 -13.66 -15.52
N PRO A 200 5.06 -13.44 -15.48
CA PRO A 200 5.80 -13.40 -14.22
C PRO A 200 5.38 -12.21 -13.35
N LEU A 201 5.75 -12.30 -12.08
CA LEU A 201 5.95 -11.15 -11.20
C LEU A 201 7.43 -10.82 -11.15
N TYR A 202 7.75 -9.56 -10.89
CA TYR A 202 9.12 -9.09 -10.72
C TYR A 202 9.32 -8.77 -9.25
N VAL A 203 10.07 -9.63 -8.56
CA VAL A 203 10.39 -9.51 -7.14
C VAL A 203 11.69 -8.74 -7.00
N SER A 204 11.67 -7.64 -6.26
CA SER A 204 12.82 -6.76 -6.07
C SER A 204 13.00 -6.41 -4.60
N PRO A 205 14.22 -6.48 -4.05
CA PRO A 205 14.49 -6.07 -2.67
C PRO A 205 14.11 -4.61 -2.44
N GLY A 206 13.44 -4.34 -1.33
CA GLY A 206 13.15 -2.98 -0.87
C GLY A 206 14.23 -2.49 0.08
N HIS A 207 14.30 -3.09 1.27
CA HIS A 207 15.22 -2.77 2.35
C HIS A 207 15.42 -3.98 3.29
N LEU A 208 16.60 -4.11 3.91
CA LEU A 208 16.99 -5.13 4.90
C LEU A 208 16.80 -6.59 4.48
N VAL A 209 16.71 -6.85 3.18
CA VAL A 209 16.64 -8.18 2.57
C VAL A 209 17.37 -8.12 1.23
N ASP A 210 18.07 -9.17 0.84
CA ASP A 210 18.72 -9.30 -0.46
C ASP A 210 17.78 -9.95 -1.49
N LEU A 211 18.29 -10.19 -2.71
CA LEU A 211 17.48 -10.72 -3.80
C LEU A 211 17.10 -12.18 -3.56
N GLU A 212 18.05 -13.01 -3.11
CA GLU A 212 17.78 -14.41 -2.77
C GLU A 212 16.72 -14.53 -1.67
N GLY A 213 16.87 -13.81 -0.56
CA GLY A 213 15.92 -13.81 0.55
C GLY A 213 14.55 -13.30 0.13
N ALA A 214 14.50 -12.23 -0.66
CA ALA A 214 13.23 -11.69 -1.15
C ALA A 214 12.47 -12.72 -2.02
N VAL A 215 13.16 -13.42 -2.91
CA VAL A 215 12.56 -14.45 -3.77
C VAL A 215 12.07 -15.63 -2.94
N ALA A 216 12.87 -16.13 -2.01
CA ALA A 216 12.51 -17.26 -1.16
C ALA A 216 11.26 -16.99 -0.30
N ILE A 217 11.13 -15.76 0.22
CA ILE A 217 9.94 -15.33 0.98
C ILE A 217 8.71 -15.30 0.05
N VAL A 218 8.84 -14.72 -1.14
CA VAL A 218 7.71 -14.57 -2.07
C VAL A 218 7.24 -15.92 -2.62
N GLU A 219 8.13 -16.84 -2.95
CA GLU A 219 7.79 -18.18 -3.43
C GLU A 219 6.96 -18.97 -2.41
N LYS A 220 7.31 -18.83 -1.13
CA LYS A 220 6.56 -19.44 -0.01
C LYS A 220 5.28 -18.69 0.35
N SER A 221 5.00 -17.55 -0.29
CA SER A 221 3.84 -16.70 0.02
C SER A 221 2.68 -16.89 -0.96
N PHE A 222 2.71 -17.85 -1.89
CA PHE A 222 1.61 -18.09 -2.84
C PHE A 222 0.54 -19.04 -2.29
N LYS A 223 -0.75 -18.70 -2.46
CA LYS A 223 -1.91 -19.57 -2.14
C LYS A 223 -2.91 -19.61 -3.31
N GLY A 224 -2.60 -20.40 -4.33
CA GLY A 224 -3.51 -20.66 -5.46
C GLY A 224 -3.74 -19.51 -6.47
N HIS A 225 -3.16 -18.32 -6.26
CA HIS A 225 -3.39 -17.13 -7.10
C HIS A 225 -2.08 -16.60 -7.72
N ARG A 226 -2.18 -15.66 -8.68
CA ARG A 226 -0.99 -15.08 -9.33
C ARG A 226 -0.16 -14.23 -8.38
N SER A 227 -0.80 -13.45 -7.52
CA SER A 227 -0.14 -12.64 -6.50
C SER A 227 0.09 -13.45 -5.22
N PRO A 228 1.13 -13.16 -4.42
CA PRO A 228 1.27 -13.72 -3.09
C PRO A 228 0.06 -13.39 -2.22
N GLU A 229 -0.29 -14.31 -1.33
CA GLU A 229 -1.52 -14.28 -0.55
C GLU A 229 -1.72 -12.96 0.22
N PRO A 230 -0.71 -12.40 0.93
CA PRO A 230 -0.90 -11.13 1.64
C PRO A 230 -1.28 -9.97 0.70
N LEU A 231 -0.67 -9.90 -0.48
CA LEU A 231 -0.96 -8.86 -1.47
C LEU A 231 -2.29 -9.11 -2.20
N PHE A 232 -2.63 -10.38 -2.46
CA PHE A 232 -3.92 -10.72 -3.05
C PHE A 232 -5.08 -10.29 -2.14
N LEU A 233 -4.98 -10.60 -0.85
CA LEU A 233 -5.99 -10.22 0.13
C LEU A 233 -6.08 -8.69 0.25
N ALA A 234 -4.94 -7.99 0.37
CA ALA A 234 -4.91 -6.54 0.43
C ALA A 234 -5.54 -5.87 -0.81
N ASP A 235 -5.22 -6.33 -2.03
CA ASP A 235 -5.82 -5.83 -3.29
C ASP A 235 -7.33 -6.09 -3.33
N ARG A 236 -7.78 -7.27 -2.88
CA ARG A 236 -9.21 -7.58 -2.82
C ARG A 236 -9.96 -6.63 -1.87
N ILE A 237 -9.45 -6.46 -0.65
CA ILE A 237 -10.07 -5.60 0.38
C ILE A 237 -10.08 -4.14 -0.08
N SER A 238 -8.96 -3.64 -0.60
CA SER A 238 -8.83 -2.25 -1.04
C SER A 238 -9.80 -1.93 -2.19
N ARG A 239 -9.96 -2.85 -3.15
CA ARG A 239 -10.90 -2.71 -4.28
C ARG A 239 -12.36 -2.83 -3.87
N GLU A 240 -12.71 -3.79 -3.02
CA GLU A 240 -14.07 -3.94 -2.53
C GLU A 240 -14.51 -2.68 -1.77
N ALA A 241 -13.64 -2.15 -0.91
CA ALA A 241 -13.91 -0.95 -0.12
C ALA A 241 -14.03 0.33 -0.98
N VAL A 242 -13.17 0.51 -1.99
CA VAL A 242 -13.26 1.69 -2.89
C VAL A 242 -14.51 1.65 -3.78
N SER A 243 -15.03 0.45 -4.09
CA SER A 243 -16.25 0.27 -4.89
C SER A 243 -17.53 0.60 -4.12
N ARG A 244 -17.57 0.32 -2.81
CA ARG A 244 -18.73 0.56 -1.92
C ARG A 244 -18.78 1.98 -1.34
N GLY A 245 -17.63 2.65 -1.27
CA GLY A 245 -17.47 3.96 -0.63
C GLY A 245 -17.63 5.17 -1.55
N GLY A 246 -18.43 5.08 -2.61
CA GLY A 246 -18.66 6.22 -3.50
C GLY A 246 -19.94 6.14 -4.28
#